data_AF-A0A4Q6JE70-F1
#
_entry.id   AF-A0A4Q6JE70-F1
#
_cell.length_a   1.000
_cell.length_b   1.000
_cell.length_c   1.000
_cell.angle_alpha   90.00
_cell.angle_beta   90.00
_cell.angle_gamma   90.00
#
_symmetry.space_group_name_H-M   'P 1'
#
loop_
_entity.id
_entity.type
_entity.pdbx_description
1 polymer ?
#
loop_
_entity_poly.entity_id
_entity_poly.type
_entity_poly.pdbx_seq_one_letter_code
_entity_poly.pdbx_strand_id
1 'polypeptide(L)'
;MAAKKQITARVLVACVIADQPFEPNALVKGDAELLEPLIKVGELSSDKSAVEYCSNELKVEAVDLNATGEDAESDTGDNTDGEE
;
A
#
# COMPACT_ATOMS: atom_id res chain seq x y z
N MET A 1 9.37 6.41 23.32
CA MET A 1 8.68 5.28 22.70
C MET A 1 9.68 4.56 21.80
N ALA A 2 9.77 3.23 21.85
CA ALA A 2 10.63 2.49 20.92
C ALA A 2 10.10 2.66 19.50
N ALA A 3 10.97 2.85 18.52
CA ALA A 3 10.58 2.86 17.12
C ALA A 3 10.00 1.49 16.77
N LYS A 4 8.73 1.47 16.33
CA LYS A 4 8.09 0.24 15.86
C LYS A 4 8.76 -0.19 14.56
N LYS A 5 8.96 -1.51 14.41
CA LYS A 5 9.55 -2.07 13.20
C LYS A 5 8.57 -1.86 12.04
N GLN A 6 8.97 -1.11 11.02
CA GLN A 6 8.19 -0.95 9.80
C GLN A 6 8.55 -2.02 8.77
N ILE A 7 7.56 -2.47 8.01
CA ILE A 7 7.73 -3.38 6.87
C ILE A 7 6.94 -2.88 5.67
N THR A 8 7.37 -3.28 4.47
CA THR A 8 6.63 -3.09 3.22
C THR A 8 6.10 -4.44 2.77
N ALA A 9 4.85 -4.49 2.36
CA ALA A 9 4.22 -5.69 1.85
C ALA A 9 3.39 -5.38 0.60
N ARG A 10 3.32 -6.38 -0.29
CA ARG A 10 2.44 -6.39 -1.45
C ARG A 10 1.08 -6.95 -1.06
N VAL A 11 0.01 -6.32 -1.52
CA VAL A 11 -1.35 -6.83 -1.42
C VAL A 11 -1.55 -7.98 -2.40
N LEU A 12 -1.97 -9.14 -1.91
CA LEU A 12 -2.25 -10.33 -2.72
C LEU A 12 -3.71 -10.40 -3.14
N VAL A 13 -4.62 -9.95 -2.28
CA VAL A 13 -6.08 -9.96 -2.47
C VAL A 13 -6.65 -8.62 -2.03
N ALA A 14 -7.70 -8.13 -2.70
CA ALA A 14 -8.37 -6.90 -2.31
C ALA A 14 -8.81 -6.98 -0.84
N CYS A 15 -8.34 -6.05 -0.01
CA CYS A 15 -8.57 -6.03 1.43
C CYS A 15 -8.62 -4.60 1.97
N VAL A 16 -9.11 -4.44 3.19
CA VAL A 16 -9.16 -3.15 3.88
C VAL A 16 -8.12 -3.14 4.98
N ILE A 17 -7.23 -2.15 4.99
CA ILE A 17 -6.17 -1.99 5.97
C ILE A 17 -6.29 -0.59 6.56
N ALA A 18 -6.47 -0.49 7.87
CA ALA A 18 -6.68 0.79 8.57
C ALA A 18 -7.79 1.64 7.91
N ASP A 19 -8.95 1.02 7.67
CA ASP A 19 -10.13 1.63 7.03
C ASP A 19 -9.93 2.12 5.58
N GLN A 20 -8.79 1.81 4.96
CA GLN A 20 -8.50 2.12 3.56
C GLN A 20 -8.57 0.85 2.70
N PRO A 21 -9.33 0.86 1.58
CA PRO A 21 -9.36 -0.26 0.65
C PRO A 21 -8.09 -0.29 -0.22
N PHE A 22 -7.55 -1.50 -0.44
CA PHE A 22 -6.40 -1.73 -1.32
C PHE A 22 -6.69 -2.82 -2.34
N GLU A 23 -6.27 -2.58 -3.58
CA GLU A 23 -6.34 -3.56 -4.67
C GLU A 23 -5.11 -4.48 -4.69
N PRO A 24 -5.19 -5.66 -5.34
CA PRO A 24 -4.04 -6.53 -5.54
C PRO A 24 -2.88 -5.82 -6.23
N ASN A 25 -1.66 -6.17 -5.85
CA ASN A 25 -0.40 -5.55 -6.28
C ASN A 25 -0.11 -4.16 -5.72
N ALA A 26 -1.04 -3.56 -4.96
CA ALA A 26 -0.72 -2.37 -4.17
C ALA A 26 0.42 -2.66 -3.19
N LEU A 27 1.23 -1.64 -2.91
CA LEU A 27 2.28 -1.70 -1.91
C LEU A 27 1.85 -0.90 -0.70
N VAL A 28 1.93 -1.53 0.48
CA VAL A 28 1.65 -0.89 1.76
C VAL A 28 2.88 -0.94 2.64
N LYS A 29 3.16 0.15 3.32
CA LYS A 29 4.24 0.28 4.30
C LYS A 29 3.63 0.65 5.64
N GLY A 30 4.00 -0.07 6.69
CA GLY A 30 3.50 0.23 8.02
C GLY A 30 4.11 -0.62 9.11
N ASP A 31 3.60 -0.48 10.33
CA ASP A 31 4.05 -1.26 11.48
C ASP A 31 3.91 -2.76 11.26
N ALA A 32 4.95 -3.52 11.63
CA ALA A 32 4.94 -4.99 11.57
C ALA A 32 3.77 -5.57 12.40
N GLU A 33 3.43 -4.96 13.54
CA GLU A 33 2.30 -5.40 14.36
C GLU A 33 0.95 -5.32 13.63
N LEU A 34 0.80 -4.37 12.67
CA LEU A 34 -0.39 -4.22 11.85
C LEU A 34 -0.37 -5.18 10.66
N LEU A 35 0.77 -5.33 9.99
CA LEU A 35 0.88 -6.02 8.71
C LEU A 35 1.17 -7.53 8.83
N GLU A 36 1.88 -7.98 9.88
CA GLU A 36 2.20 -9.41 10.06
C GLU A 36 0.97 -10.33 10.19
N PRO A 37 -0.13 -9.94 10.88
CA PRO A 37 -1.35 -10.74 10.89
C PRO A 37 -1.93 -10.97 9.49
N LEU A 38 -1.94 -9.93 8.65
CA LEU A 38 -2.44 -9.98 7.27
C LEU A 38 -1.54 -10.84 6.36
N ILE A 39 -0.22 -10.80 6.60
CA ILE A 39 0.72 -11.71 5.93
C ILE A 39 0.45 -13.16 6.31
N LYS A 40 0.19 -13.44 7.59
CA LYS A 40 -0.08 -14.81 8.08
C LYS A 40 -1.35 -15.42 7.50
N VAL A 41 -2.38 -14.61 7.27
CA VAL A 41 -3.65 -15.08 6.64
C VAL A 41 -3.58 -15.09 5.11
N GLY A 42 -2.47 -14.63 4.52
CA GLY A 42 -2.25 -14.67 3.07
C GLY A 42 -2.88 -13.51 2.28
N GLU A 43 -3.27 -12.43 2.95
CA GLU A 43 -3.78 -11.22 2.29
C GLU A 43 -2.63 -10.33 1.80
N LEU A 44 -1.49 -10.36 2.50
CA LEU A 44 -0.28 -9.64 2.16
C LEU A 44 0.91 -10.59 1.94
N SER A 45 1.92 -10.11 1.21
CA SER A 45 3.21 -10.77 1.08
C SER A 45 4.35 -9.79 1.30
N SER A 46 5.27 -10.13 2.19
CA SER A 46 6.55 -9.42 2.36
C SER A 46 7.67 -10.02 1.51
N ASP A 47 7.35 -10.78 0.46
CA ASP A 47 8.34 -11.32 -0.45
C ASP A 47 9.08 -10.19 -1.17
N LYS A 48 10.41 -10.17 -1.03
CA LYS A 48 11.24 -9.08 -1.52
C LYS A 48 11.15 -8.94 -3.04
N SER A 49 11.18 -10.04 -3.78
CA SER A 49 11.13 -10.02 -5.23
C SER A 49 9.78 -9.52 -5.75
N ALA A 50 8.68 -9.89 -5.11
CA ALA A 50 7.36 -9.38 -5.44
C ALA A 50 7.22 -7.88 -5.14
N VAL A 51 7.77 -7.40 -4.02
CA VAL A 51 7.78 -5.97 -3.69
C VAL A 51 8.62 -5.18 -4.69
N GLU A 52 9.82 -5.67 -5.02
CA GLU A 52 10.70 -5.04 -6.02
C GLU A 52 10.06 -5.01 -7.40
N TYR A 53 9.36 -6.08 -7.79
CA TYR A 53 8.61 -6.11 -9.05
C TYR A 53 7.51 -5.05 -9.09
N CYS A 54 6.68 -4.98 -8.05
CA CYS A 54 5.63 -3.97 -7.97
C CYS A 54 6.22 -2.54 -7.98
N SER A 55 7.32 -2.31 -7.28
CA SER A 55 7.93 -0.97 -7.18
C SER A 55 8.65 -0.56 -8.46
N ASN A 56 9.38 -1.46 -9.11
CA ASN A 56 10.26 -1.11 -10.24
C ASN A 56 9.58 -1.32 -11.59
N GLU A 57 8.90 -2.45 -11.78
CA GLU A 57 8.30 -2.82 -13.07
C GLU A 57 6.89 -2.23 -13.19
N LEU A 58 6.06 -2.38 -12.15
CA LEU A 58 4.71 -1.83 -12.14
C LEU A 58 4.66 -0.36 -11.69
N LYS A 59 5.77 0.18 -11.19
CA LYS A 59 5.90 1.57 -10.70
C LYS A 59 4.85 1.94 -9.66
N VAL A 60 4.45 0.98 -8.83
CA VAL A 60 3.49 1.18 -7.75
C VAL A 60 4.20 1.84 -6.58
N GLU A 61 3.67 2.96 -6.10
CA GLU A 61 4.19 3.62 -4.91
C GLU A 61 3.65 2.94 -3.63
N ALA A 62 4.51 2.86 -2.61
CA ALA A 62 4.13 2.29 -1.33
C ALA A 62 3.37 3.31 -0.50
N VAL A 63 2.13 2.99 -0.13
CA VAL A 63 1.32 3.82 0.76
C VAL A 63 1.78 3.62 2.19
N ASP A 64 2.28 4.69 2.82
CA ASP A 64 2.72 4.67 4.21
C ASP A 64 1.51 4.86 5.15
N LEU A 65 1.09 3.78 5.79
CA LEU A 65 -0.05 3.73 6.71
C LEU A 65 0.23 4.44 8.04
N ASN A 66 1.50 4.73 8.33
CA ASN A 66 1.94 5.40 9.54
C ASN A 66 2.20 6.89 9.32
N ALA A 67 2.11 7.39 8.09
CA ALA A 67 2.18 8.82 7.81
C ALA A 67 0.94 9.51 8.40
N THR A 68 1.13 10.27 9.47
CA THR A 68 0.12 11.21 9.97
C THR A 68 -0.13 12.23 8.86
N GLY A 69 -1.34 12.21 8.31
CA GLY A 69 -1.68 12.81 7.02
C GLY A 69 -1.32 14.29 6.87
N GLU A 70 -0.26 14.55 6.11
CA GLU A 70 0.02 15.87 5.52
C GLU A 70 0.26 15.86 4.01
N ASP A 71 0.27 14.71 3.31
CA ASP A 71 0.59 14.66 1.87
C ASP A 71 -0.25 13.67 1.05
N ALA A 72 -1.53 13.50 1.39
CA ALA A 72 -2.48 12.86 0.49
C ALA A 72 -3.28 13.91 -0.29
N GLU A 73 -2.59 14.81 -0.99
CA GLU A 73 -3.21 15.53 -2.11
C GLU A 73 -3.43 14.53 -3.24
N SER A 74 -4.63 13.92 -3.24
CA SER A 74 -5.14 13.24 -4.41
C SER A 74 -5.41 14.31 -5.48
N ASP A 75 -4.42 14.56 -6.32
CA ASP A 75 -4.61 15.16 -7.64
C ASP A 75 -5.42 14.14 -8.48
N THR A 76 -6.71 14.06 -8.21
CA THR A 76 -7.65 13.49 -9.17
C THR A 76 -7.92 14.59 -10.17
N GLY A 77 -7.05 14.67 -11.18
CA GLY A 77 -7.29 15.48 -12.36
C GLY A 77 -8.61 15.07 -13.00
N ASP A 78 -9.65 15.85 -12.70
CA ASP A 78 -10.86 15.97 -13.51
C ASP A 78 -10.40 16.35 -14.92
N ASN A 79 -10.35 15.37 -15.81
CA ASN A 79 -10.31 15.61 -17.25
C ASN A 79 -11.67 15.20 -17.80
N THR A 80 -12.68 16.03 -17.54
CA THR A 80 -13.89 16.04 -18.35
C THR A 80 -13.69 17.04 -19.50
N ASP A 81 -13.22 16.55 -20.64
CA ASP A 81 -13.21 17.24 -21.94
C ASP A 81 -13.27 16.13 -23.00
N GLY A 82 -14.26 15.97 -23.87
CA GLY A 82 -15.42 16.74 -24.28
C GLY A 82 -15.73 16.22 -25.70
N GLU A 83 -16.96 15.81 -26.01
CA GLU A 83 -17.39 15.55 -27.39
C GLU A 83 -18.81 16.08 -27.62
N GLU A 84 -18.89 17.34 -28.07
CA GLU A 84 -19.92 17.83 -29.01
C GLU A 84 -19.23 18.58 -30.16
#